data_AF-A0A381V640-F1
#
_entry.id   AF-A0A381V640-F1
#
_cell.length_a   1.000
_cell.length_b   1.000
_cell.length_c   1.000
_cell.angle_alpha   90.00
_cell.angle_beta   90.00
_cell.angle_gamma   90.00
#
_symmetry.space_group_name_H-M   'P 1'
#
loop_
_entity.id
_entity.type
_entity.pdbx_description
1 polymer ?
#
loop_
_entity_poly.entity_id
_entity_poly.type
_entity_poly.pdbx_seq_one_letter_code
_entity_poly.pdbx_strand_id
1 'polypeptide(L)' 'MIQTETVLSIADNSGARKVLCIKVLGGSKKRYARIGDIIKVT' A
#
# COMPACT_ATOMS: atom_id res chain seq x y z
N MET A 1 9.82 -1.96 -1.30
CA MET A 1 9.55 -0.62 -1.86
C MET A 1 8.20 -0.71 -2.56
N ILE A 2 7.22 0.10 -2.13
CA ILE A 2 5.86 0.07 -2.68
C ILE A 2 5.55 1.47 -3.21
N GLN A 3 4.97 1.56 -4.40
CA GLN A 3 4.51 2.81 -5.02
C GLN A 3 3.03 2.72 -5.39
N THR A 4 2.43 3.85 -5.79
CA THR A 4 1.10 3.86 -6.41
C THR A 4 1.05 2.89 -7.59
N GLU A 5 -0.09 2.23 -7.77
CA GLU A 5 -0.35 1.19 -8.77
C GLU A 5 0.37 -0.14 -8.54
N THR A 6 1.01 -0.33 -7.38
CA THR A 6 1.53 -1.65 -6.98
C THR A 6 0.38 -2.55 -6.52
N VAL A 7 0.27 -3.75 -7.09
CA VAL A 7 -0.65 -4.80 -6.60
C VAL A 7 0.06 -5.63 -5.54
N LEU A 8 -0.56 -5.78 -4.37
CA LEU A 8 -0.03 -6.48 -3.20
C LEU A 8 -0.91 -7.67 -2.86
N SER A 9 -0.31 -8.77 -2.39
CA SER A 9 -1.02 -9.85 -1.71
C SER A 9 -1.30 -9.48 -0.26
N ILE A 10 -2.47 -9.86 0.24
CA ILE A 10 -2.85 -9.64 1.65
C ILE A 10 -2.34 -10.79 2.52
N ALA A 11 -1.87 -10.43 3.72
CA ALA A 11 -1.31 -11.36 4.70
C ALA A 11 -2.18 -11.54 5.95
N ASP A 12 -3.31 -10.84 6.04
CA ASP A 12 -4.26 -10.95 7.14
C ASP A 12 -5.48 -11.81 6.74
N ASN A 13 -6.45 -11.89 7.64
CA ASN A 13 -7.70 -12.63 7.47
C ASN A 13 -8.91 -11.73 7.11
N SER A 14 -8.67 -10.56 6.52
CA SER A 14 -9.74 -9.61 6.13
C SER A 14 -10.61 -10.09 4.96
N GLY A 15 -10.22 -11.16 4.27
CA GLY A 15 -10.94 -11.75 3.13
C GLY A 15 -10.52 -11.22 1.76
N ALA A 16 -9.71 -10.16 1.70
CA ALA A 16 -9.11 -9.70 0.46
C ALA A 16 -7.94 -10.62 0.03
N ARG A 17 -7.83 -10.92 -1.28
CA ARG A 17 -6.72 -11.74 -1.81
C ARG A 17 -5.57 -10.89 -2.34
N LYS A 18 -5.91 -9.80 -3.03
CA LYS A 18 -5.00 -8.80 -3.58
C LYS A 18 -5.62 -7.42 -3.45
N VAL A 19 -4.78 -6.41 -3.34
CA VAL A 19 -5.19 -5.00 -3.29
C VAL A 19 -4.26 -4.14 -4.12
N LEU A 20 -4.75 -2.99 -4.58
CA LEU A 20 -3.99 -2.00 -5.33
C LEU A 20 -3.62 -0.82 -4.42
N CYS A 21 -2.35 -0.45 -4.36
CA CYS A 21 -1.93 0.77 -3.67
C CYS A 21 -2.33 2.02 -4.47
N ILE A 22 -3.23 2.85 -3.91
CA ILE A 22 -3.69 4.09 -4.54
C ILE A 22 -3.03 5.34 -3.98
N LYS A 23 -2.43 5.26 -2.78
CA LYS A 23 -1.69 6.39 -2.16
C LYS A 23 -0.75 5.93 -1.06
N VAL A 24 0.49 6.46 -1.05
CA VAL A 24 1.40 6.35 0.09
C VAL A 24 1.12 7.47 1.09
N LEU A 25 0.95 7.14 2.38
CA LEU A 25 0.70 8.14 3.43
C LEU A 25 1.99 8.55 4.15
N GLY A 26 1.93 9.66 4.89
CA GLY A 26 3.07 10.19 5.66
C GLY A 26 3.80 11.38 5.02
N GLY A 27 3.16 12.10 4.08
CA GLY A 27 3.65 13.37 3.54
C GLY A 27 3.22 13.63 2.10
N SER A 28 3.14 14.90 1.70
CA SER A 28 2.68 15.31 0.35
C SER A 28 3.64 14.91 -0.77
N LYS A 29 4.93 14.76 -0.48
CA LYS A 29 5.98 14.41 -1.46
C LYS A 29 6.46 12.97 -1.37
N LYS A 30 5.87 12.14 -0.51
CA LYS A 30 6.33 10.76 -0.30
C LYS A 30 5.87 9.87 -1.45
N ARG A 31 6.85 9.38 -2.23
CA ARG A 31 6.61 8.55 -3.44
C ARG A 31 6.63 7.05 -3.18
N TYR A 32 7.36 6.63 -2.15
CA TYR A 32 7.59 5.22 -1.86
C TYR A 32 7.31 4.89 -0.40
N ALA A 33 6.66 3.76 -0.17
CA ALA A 33 6.49 3.15 1.13
C ALA A 33 7.56 2.06 1.39
N ARG A 34 8.00 1.98 2.64
CA ARG A 34 8.86 0.93 3.22
C ARG A 34 8.07 0.16 4.29
N ILE A 35 8.68 -0.87 4.86
CA ILE A 35 8.07 -1.63 5.95
C ILE A 35 7.73 -0.68 7.11
N GLY A 36 6.51 -0.76 7.65
CA GLY A 36 6.01 0.12 8.71
C GLY A 36 5.27 1.37 8.21
N ASP A 37 5.36 1.70 6.92
CA ASP A 37 4.58 2.80 6.35
C ASP A 37 3.12 2.40 6.07
N ILE A 38 2.21 3.37 6.24
CA ILE A 38 0.79 3.19 5.95
C ILE A 38 0.50 3.61 4.50
N ILE A 39 -0.30 2.80 3.81
CA ILE A 39 -0.77 3.08 2.44
C ILE A 39 -2.30 3.00 2.40
N LYS A 40 -2.91 3.72 1.45
CA LYS A 40 -4.33 3.55 1.12
C LYS A 40 -4.44 2.58 -0.06
N VAL A 41 -5.33 1.60 0.06
CA VAL A 41 -5.53 0.54 -0.94
C VAL A 41 -6.99 0.44 -1.37
N THR A 42 -7.24 -0.18 -2.54
CA THR A 42 -8.56 -0.62 -3.01
C THR A 42 -8.52 -2.06 -3.49
#